data_AF-A0A1I2KH62-F1
#
_entry.id   AF-A0A1I2KH62-F1
#
_cell.length_a   1.000
_cell.length_b   1.000
_cell.length_c   1.000
_cell.angle_alpha   90.00
_cell.angle_beta   90.00
_cell.angle_gamma   90.00
#
_symmetry.space_group_name_H-M   'P 1'
#
loop_
_entity.id
_entity.type
_entity.pdbx_description
1 polymer ?
#
loop_
_entity_poly.entity_id
_entity_poly.type
_entity_poly.pdbx_seq_one_letter_code
_entity_poly.pdbx_strand_id
1 'polypeptide(L)'
;MKYGIAIFPQKKVQDVANSFRKRYDPRYTLIQPHITLKEAFELEEEKLPEVVEHLERVAAETAPFTIHFHKVSTFHPITNVIYLALTDNEPVTRLHEKINSDPIYHKSRFDYTPHLTIGQELSDDELHDIYGSLRLKKFDLTSLVDRFHLLYQLENESWTVYQSFLLRGKTDPSLGERPCGEDGQHGDPGHHGEKGRGKKRRPRPATGRIRQGTAGSRIAGAG
;
A
#
# COMPACT_ATOMS: atom_id res chain seq x y z
N MET A 1 14.14 25.17 6.08
CA MET A 1 14.59 23.83 6.55
C MET A 1 13.70 22.77 5.92
N LYS A 2 14.21 21.55 5.68
CA LYS A 2 13.38 20.45 5.16
C LYS A 2 12.71 19.71 6.31
N TYR A 3 11.40 19.53 6.20
CA TYR A 3 10.57 18.79 7.13
C TYR A 3 9.95 17.58 6.46
N GLY A 4 9.62 16.57 7.24
CA GLY A 4 8.96 15.35 6.78
C GLY A 4 8.05 14.81 7.87
N ILE A 5 7.04 14.02 7.50
CA ILE A 5 6.10 13.46 8.47
C ILE A 5 6.05 11.95 8.28
N ALA A 6 6.24 11.21 9.37
CA ALA A 6 6.34 9.76 9.31
C ALA A 6 5.80 9.06 10.57
N ILE A 7 5.44 7.79 10.40
CA ILE A 7 5.19 6.85 11.50
C ILE A 7 6.44 6.01 11.69
N PHE A 8 6.83 5.79 12.94
CA PHE A 8 7.81 4.77 13.29
C PHE A 8 7.09 3.53 13.83
N PRO A 9 7.13 2.39 13.12
CA PRO A 9 6.56 1.13 13.61
C PRO A 9 7.18 0.70 14.94
N GLN A 10 6.56 -0.24 15.65
CA GLN A 10 7.10 -0.79 16.89
C GLN A 10 8.45 -1.49 16.67
N LYS A 11 9.26 -1.57 17.73
CA LYS A 11 10.64 -2.06 17.70
C LYS A 11 10.79 -3.41 16.96
N LYS A 12 9.88 -4.36 17.17
CA LYS A 12 9.91 -5.68 16.49
C LYS A 12 9.91 -5.54 14.96
N VAL A 13 9.07 -4.65 14.42
CA VAL A 13 9.01 -4.37 12.98
C VAL A 13 10.27 -3.66 12.51
N GLN A 14 10.75 -2.67 13.29
CA GLN A 14 11.98 -1.96 12.97
C GLN A 14 13.19 -2.89 12.93
N ASP A 15 13.32 -3.82 13.87
CA ASP A 15 14.43 -4.78 13.95
C ASP A 15 14.45 -5.67 12.69
N VAL A 16 13.28 -6.17 12.26
CA VAL A 16 13.17 -6.97 11.03
C VAL A 16 13.51 -6.14 9.80
N ALA A 17 12.96 -4.93 9.67
CA ALA A 17 13.30 -4.04 8.56
C ALA A 17 14.81 -3.74 8.52
N ASN A 18 15.41 -3.45 9.67
CA ASN A 18 16.85 -3.17 9.80
C ASN A 18 17.75 -4.35 9.42
N SER A 19 17.28 -5.60 9.59
CA SER A 19 18.02 -6.80 9.14
C SER A 19 18.24 -6.85 7.61
N PHE A 20 17.41 -6.13 6.86
CA PHE A 20 17.54 -5.92 5.42
C PHE A 20 18.22 -4.59 5.11
N ARG A 21 17.73 -3.49 5.69
CA ARG A 21 18.20 -2.11 5.41
C ARG A 21 19.70 -1.96 5.61
N LYS A 22 20.28 -2.61 6.62
CA LYS A 22 21.74 -2.59 6.88
C LYS A 22 22.58 -2.99 5.66
N ARG A 23 22.03 -3.78 4.74
CA ARG A 23 22.70 -4.25 3.52
C ARG A 23 22.22 -3.57 2.25
N TYR A 24 20.96 -3.16 2.20
CA TYR A 24 20.28 -2.81 0.94
C TYR A 24 19.69 -1.40 0.92
N ASP A 25 19.84 -0.62 1.99
CA ASP A 25 19.33 0.75 2.08
C ASP A 25 20.45 1.72 2.49
N PRO A 26 20.93 2.59 1.58
CA PRO A 26 21.92 3.62 1.87
C PRO A 26 21.50 4.56 3.01
N ARG A 27 20.20 4.73 3.25
CA ARG A 27 19.63 5.62 4.28
C ARG A 27 19.48 4.95 5.64
N TYR A 28 20.01 3.74 5.81
CA TYR A 28 19.96 2.98 7.06
C TYR A 28 20.41 3.82 8.28
N THR A 29 21.48 4.61 8.14
CA THR A 29 22.03 5.46 9.20
C THR A 29 21.38 6.85 9.28
N LEU A 30 20.61 7.24 8.26
CA LEU A 30 20.03 8.59 8.16
C LEU A 30 18.67 8.70 8.83
N ILE A 31 17.89 7.61 8.84
CA ILE A 31 16.57 7.56 9.47
C ILE A 31 16.21 6.12 9.84
N GLN A 32 15.56 5.96 10.99
CA GLN A 32 15.03 4.66 11.41
C GLN A 32 13.91 4.16 10.48
N PRO A 33 13.56 2.86 10.51
CA PRO A 33 12.49 2.33 9.67
C PRO A 33 11.19 3.08 9.92
N HIS A 34 10.56 3.55 8.85
CA HIS A 34 9.42 4.44 8.91
C HIS A 34 8.45 4.21 7.76
N ILE A 35 7.19 4.61 7.96
CA ILE A 35 6.21 4.81 6.89
C ILE A 35 6.08 6.32 6.71
N THR A 36 6.38 6.81 5.51
CA THR A 36 6.22 8.22 5.16
C THR A 36 4.73 8.56 5.08
N LEU A 37 4.29 9.53 5.86
CA LEU A 37 2.94 10.11 5.78
C LEU A 37 2.92 11.37 4.94
N LYS A 38 4.03 12.09 4.83
CA LYS A 38 4.17 13.20 3.89
C LYS A 38 5.62 13.29 3.44
N GLU A 39 5.82 13.39 2.13
CA GLU A 39 7.14 13.58 1.54
C GLU A 39 7.82 14.84 2.09
N ALA A 40 9.14 14.91 1.95
CA ALA A 40 9.90 16.06 2.42
C ALA A 40 9.40 17.36 1.78
N PHE A 41 9.16 18.38 2.59
CA PHE A 41 8.74 19.71 2.14
C PHE A 41 9.58 20.79 2.81
N GLU A 42 9.73 21.92 2.14
CA GLU A 42 10.41 23.09 2.70
C GLU A 42 9.40 23.98 3.41
N LEU A 43 9.79 24.46 4.59
CA LEU A 43 8.98 25.35 5.39
C LEU A 43 9.88 26.45 5.99
N GLU A 44 9.36 27.67 5.94
CA GLU A 44 9.87 28.83 6.69
C GLU A 44 9.56 28.64 8.18
N GLU A 45 10.48 29.03 9.05
CA GLU A 45 10.37 28.77 10.50
C GLU A 45 9.14 29.47 11.11
N GLU A 46 8.77 30.62 10.57
CA GLU A 46 7.62 31.42 10.99
C GLU A 46 6.27 30.71 10.76
N LYS A 47 6.21 29.78 9.81
CA LYS A 47 5.00 28.98 9.50
C LYS A 47 4.93 27.68 10.29
N LEU A 48 6.01 27.29 10.98
CA LEU A 48 6.07 26.05 11.75
C LEU A 48 4.98 25.95 12.83
N PRO A 49 4.62 27.01 13.59
CA PRO A 49 3.55 26.93 14.56
C PRO A 49 2.19 26.55 13.95
N GLU A 50 1.86 27.07 12.76
CA GLU A 50 0.61 26.76 12.05
C GLU A 50 0.57 25.28 11.63
N VAL A 51 1.70 24.74 11.17
CA VAL A 51 1.84 23.32 10.84
C VAL A 51 1.68 22.45 12.08
N VAL A 52 2.33 22.81 13.19
CA VAL A 52 2.21 22.06 14.44
C VAL A 52 0.76 22.05 14.95
N GLU A 53 0.06 23.18 14.91
CA GLU A 53 -1.35 23.27 15.29
C GLU A 53 -2.23 22.37 14.42
N HIS A 54 -2.00 22.38 13.11
CA HIS A 54 -2.69 21.49 12.18
C HIS A 54 -2.48 20.00 12.55
N LEU A 55 -1.23 19.60 12.79
CA LEU A 55 -0.90 18.22 13.14
C LEU A 55 -1.46 17.79 14.50
N GLU A 56 -1.51 18.68 15.50
CA GLU A 56 -2.17 18.42 16.78
C GLU A 56 -3.66 18.13 16.60
N ARG A 57 -4.38 18.91 15.76
CA ARG A 57 -5.80 18.63 15.47
C ARG A 57 -5.98 17.28 14.79
N VAL A 58 -5.18 16.98 13.78
CA VAL A 58 -5.25 15.69 13.07
C VAL A 58 -5.04 14.52 14.04
N ALA A 59 -4.09 14.66 14.97
CA ALA A 59 -3.82 13.66 15.99
C ALA A 59 -4.97 13.53 17.00
N ALA A 60 -5.59 14.64 17.41
CA ALA A 60 -6.74 14.63 18.31
C ALA A 60 -7.99 13.96 17.70
N GLU A 61 -8.17 14.07 16.39
CA GLU A 61 -9.32 13.50 15.65
C GLU A 61 -9.11 12.06 15.18
N THR A 62 -7.88 11.56 15.20
CA THR A 62 -7.55 10.25 14.64
C THR A 62 -7.30 9.25 15.76
N ALA A 63 -8.05 8.15 15.75
CA ALA A 63 -7.88 7.08 16.72
C ALA A 63 -6.60 6.27 16.43
N PRO A 64 -5.90 5.74 17.45
CA PRO A 64 -4.86 4.74 17.25
C PRO A 64 -5.39 3.54 16.46
N PHE A 65 -4.56 3.00 15.58
CA PHE A 65 -4.91 1.85 14.74
C PHE A 65 -3.75 0.88 14.62
N THR A 66 -4.04 -0.34 14.19
CA THR A 66 -3.03 -1.39 14.03
C THR A 66 -2.77 -1.62 12.55
N ILE A 67 -1.50 -1.73 12.18
CA ILE A 67 -1.05 -2.08 10.83
C ILE A 67 -0.45 -3.48 10.81
N HIS A 68 -0.63 -4.18 9.69
CA HIS A 68 -0.12 -5.53 9.48
C HIS A 68 0.63 -5.64 8.16
N PHE A 69 1.91 -6.02 8.20
CA PHE A 69 2.74 -6.28 7.02
C PHE A 69 2.73 -7.76 6.66
N HIS A 70 2.33 -8.08 5.43
CA HIS A 70 2.09 -9.47 5.00
C HIS A 70 3.07 -9.99 3.95
N LYS A 71 3.67 -9.08 3.15
CA LYS A 71 4.54 -9.44 2.03
C LYS A 71 5.59 -8.37 1.74
N VAL A 72 6.57 -8.77 0.94
CA VAL A 72 7.50 -7.86 0.26
C VAL A 72 6.92 -7.50 -1.11
N SER A 73 7.12 -6.26 -1.53
CA SER A 73 6.75 -5.73 -2.83
C SER A 73 7.81 -4.76 -3.34
N THR A 74 7.64 -4.27 -4.57
CA THR A 74 8.56 -3.34 -5.23
C THR A 74 7.80 -2.25 -5.98
N PHE A 75 8.45 -1.10 -6.20
CA PHE A 75 7.95 -0.03 -7.07
C PHE A 75 8.51 -0.10 -8.50
N HIS A 76 9.31 -1.12 -8.82
CA HIS A 76 9.81 -1.36 -10.17
C HIS A 76 8.63 -1.56 -11.16
N PRO A 77 8.67 -0.98 -12.37
CA PRO A 77 9.81 -0.31 -13.03
C PRO A 77 9.92 1.20 -12.78
N ILE A 78 9.11 1.79 -11.89
CA ILE A 78 9.12 3.25 -11.66
C ILE A 78 10.35 3.63 -10.82
N THR A 79 10.57 2.93 -9.70
CA THR A 79 11.75 3.09 -8.86
C THR A 79 12.22 1.75 -8.29
N ASN A 80 13.53 1.61 -8.12
CA ASN A 80 14.14 0.38 -7.62
C ASN A 80 14.15 0.35 -6.09
N VAL A 81 12.97 0.20 -5.53
CA VAL A 81 12.72 0.15 -4.08
C VAL A 81 12.03 -1.16 -3.73
N ILE A 82 12.53 -1.84 -2.70
CA ILE A 82 11.93 -3.01 -2.09
C ILE A 82 11.36 -2.60 -0.73
N TYR A 83 10.11 -2.94 -0.45
CA TYR A 83 9.40 -2.54 0.76
C TYR A 83 8.52 -3.66 1.32
N LEU A 84 8.17 -3.54 2.60
CA LEU A 84 7.13 -4.34 3.24
C LEU A 84 5.77 -3.67 3.02
N ALA A 85 4.82 -4.42 2.44
CA ALA A 85 3.49 -3.95 2.11
C ALA A 85 2.49 -4.24 3.24
N LEU A 86 1.60 -3.28 3.51
CA LEU A 86 0.51 -3.47 4.46
C LEU A 86 -0.60 -4.33 3.84
N THR A 87 -1.33 -5.03 4.70
CA THR A 87 -2.51 -5.82 4.32
C THR A 87 -3.72 -4.93 4.05
N ASP A 88 -3.87 -3.91 4.88
CA ASP A 88 -4.85 -2.85 4.72
C ASP A 88 -4.11 -1.51 4.77
N ASN A 89 -4.25 -0.75 3.69
CA ASN A 89 -3.62 0.56 3.54
C ASN A 89 -4.51 1.68 4.09
N GLU A 90 -5.81 1.42 4.24
CA GLU A 90 -6.82 2.46 4.38
C GLU A 90 -6.62 3.37 5.61
N PRO A 91 -6.34 2.84 6.81
CA PRO A 91 -6.12 3.69 7.98
C PRO A 91 -4.94 4.65 7.82
N VAL A 92 -3.86 4.19 7.17
CA VAL A 92 -2.67 5.00 6.91
C VAL A 92 -2.94 6.01 5.80
N THR A 93 -3.64 5.61 4.74
CA THR A 93 -4.04 6.52 3.64
C THR A 93 -4.94 7.63 4.15
N ARG A 94 -5.94 7.33 5.00
CA ARG A 94 -6.77 8.37 5.63
C ARG A 94 -5.95 9.34 6.49
N LEU A 95 -4.99 8.84 7.26
CA LEU A 95 -4.10 9.70 8.04
C LEU A 95 -3.22 10.57 7.14
N HIS A 96 -2.68 10.01 6.05
CA HIS A 96 -1.95 10.77 5.03
C HIS A 96 -2.81 11.91 4.45
N GLU A 97 -4.05 11.63 4.06
CA GLU A 97 -4.97 12.63 3.48
C GLU A 97 -5.27 13.77 4.47
N LYS A 98 -5.55 13.44 5.74
CA LYS A 98 -5.76 14.46 6.78
C LYS A 98 -4.53 15.32 7.04
N ILE A 99 -3.34 14.72 7.00
CA ILE A 99 -2.07 15.44 7.17
C ILE A 99 -1.80 16.31 5.95
N ASN A 100 -2.00 15.77 4.75
CA ASN A 100 -1.78 16.44 3.48
C ASN A 100 -2.98 17.32 3.11
N SER A 101 -3.32 18.26 3.98
CA SER A 101 -4.26 19.35 3.77
C SER A 101 -3.58 20.68 4.10
N ASP A 102 -4.28 21.80 3.92
CA ASP A 102 -3.79 23.11 4.35
C ASP A 102 -3.38 23.07 5.84
N PRO A 103 -2.28 23.74 6.22
CA PRO A 103 -1.47 24.67 5.43
C PRO A 103 -0.35 24.02 4.59
N ILE A 104 -0.18 22.70 4.66
CA ILE A 104 0.93 21.97 4.04
C ILE A 104 0.49 21.16 2.82
N TYR A 105 -0.65 21.47 2.22
CA TYR A 105 -1.20 20.72 1.10
C TYR A 105 -0.20 20.66 -0.07
N HIS A 106 0.03 19.46 -0.58
CA HIS A 106 0.78 19.25 -1.80
C HIS A 106 0.12 18.16 -2.64
N LYS A 107 -0.05 18.44 -3.94
CA LYS A 107 -0.55 17.44 -4.88
C LYS A 107 0.60 16.55 -5.37
N SER A 108 0.63 15.31 -4.89
CA SER A 108 1.56 14.28 -5.37
C SER A 108 1.31 13.93 -6.85
N ARG A 109 2.37 13.53 -7.56
CA ARG A 109 2.31 13.01 -8.93
C ARG A 109 1.79 11.57 -9.01
N PHE A 110 1.94 10.82 -7.93
CA PHE A 110 1.56 9.40 -7.83
C PHE A 110 0.59 9.18 -6.68
N ASP A 111 -0.18 8.11 -6.77
CA ASP A 111 -1.06 7.69 -5.67
C ASP A 111 -0.24 7.34 -4.43
N TYR A 112 -0.74 7.73 -3.27
CA TYR A 112 -0.10 7.42 -2.01
C TYR A 112 -0.22 5.92 -1.70
N THR A 113 0.92 5.24 -1.68
CA THR A 113 1.02 3.83 -1.27
C THR A 113 1.80 3.76 0.04
N PRO A 114 1.15 3.49 1.19
CA PRO A 114 1.87 3.35 2.45
C PRO A 114 2.77 2.11 2.40
N HIS A 115 4.04 2.28 2.78
CA HIS A 115 5.05 1.24 2.69
C HIS A 115 6.15 1.45 3.72
N LEU A 116 6.86 0.37 4.06
CA LEU A 116 8.06 0.39 4.88
C LEU A 116 9.26 -0.08 4.06
N THR A 117 10.11 0.85 3.63
CA THR A 117 11.28 0.55 2.80
C THR A 117 12.28 -0.35 3.51
N ILE A 118 12.74 -1.39 2.82
CA ILE A 118 13.76 -2.33 3.30
C ILE A 118 14.99 -2.40 2.38
N GLY A 119 14.91 -1.85 1.16
CA GLY A 119 16.03 -1.59 0.27
C GLY A 119 15.65 -0.57 -0.80
N GLN A 120 16.60 0.25 -1.25
CA GLN A 120 16.37 1.31 -2.24
C GLN A 120 17.67 1.70 -2.94
N GLU A 121 17.55 2.45 -4.05
CA GLU A 121 18.68 2.85 -4.90
C GLU A 121 19.47 1.65 -5.42
N LEU A 122 18.77 0.53 -5.64
CA LEU A 122 19.32 -0.72 -6.16
C LEU A 122 19.45 -0.64 -7.69
N SER A 123 20.47 -1.30 -8.25
CA SER A 123 20.47 -1.62 -9.68
C SER A 123 19.35 -2.62 -10.03
N ASP A 124 18.99 -2.71 -11.32
CA ASP A 124 17.95 -3.64 -11.79
C ASP A 124 18.27 -5.11 -11.45
N ASP A 125 19.55 -5.47 -11.56
CA ASP A 125 20.06 -6.82 -11.26
C ASP A 125 19.99 -7.12 -9.76
N GLU A 126 20.45 -6.19 -8.92
CA GLU A 126 20.34 -6.32 -7.45
C GLU A 126 18.89 -6.42 -7.03
N LEU A 127 18.01 -5.58 -7.59
CA LEU A 127 16.59 -5.62 -7.30
C LEU A 127 15.99 -6.97 -7.67
N HIS A 128 16.27 -7.50 -8.86
CA HIS A 128 15.74 -8.79 -9.30
C HIS A 128 16.19 -9.94 -8.41
N ASP A 129 17.49 -9.99 -8.05
CA ASP A 129 18.03 -11.04 -7.19
C ASP A 129 17.43 -10.97 -5.77
N ILE A 130 17.49 -9.78 -5.15
CA ILE A 130 17.01 -9.58 -3.79
C ILE A 130 15.50 -9.81 -3.72
N TYR A 131 14.71 -9.18 -4.60
CA TYR A 131 13.26 -9.37 -4.63
C TYR A 131 12.89 -10.82 -4.93
N GLY A 132 13.59 -11.48 -5.87
CA GLY A 132 13.40 -12.88 -6.20
C GLY A 132 13.55 -13.80 -4.98
N SER A 133 14.55 -13.54 -4.14
CA SER A 133 14.79 -14.30 -2.90
C SER A 133 13.78 -14.01 -1.78
N LEU A 134 13.19 -12.80 -1.75
CA LEU A 134 12.33 -12.35 -0.66
C LEU A 134 10.83 -12.53 -0.94
N ARG A 135 10.40 -12.52 -2.20
CA ARG A 135 8.96 -12.54 -2.57
C ARG A 135 8.19 -13.77 -2.09
N LEU A 136 8.89 -14.89 -1.84
CA LEU A 136 8.30 -16.13 -1.33
C LEU A 136 8.22 -16.17 0.20
N LYS A 137 8.89 -15.25 0.90
CA LYS A 137 8.83 -15.16 2.36
C LYS A 137 7.52 -14.53 2.79
N LYS A 138 6.83 -15.18 3.72
CA LYS A 138 5.68 -14.60 4.40
C LYS A 138 6.16 -13.73 5.54
N PHE A 139 5.56 -12.55 5.67
CA PHE A 139 5.75 -11.68 6.82
C PHE A 139 4.45 -11.68 7.62
N ASP A 140 4.58 -11.73 8.94
CA ASP A 140 3.48 -11.58 9.89
C ASP A 140 3.98 -10.64 10.97
N LEU A 141 3.90 -9.35 10.64
CA LEU A 141 4.42 -8.27 11.47
C LEU A 141 3.29 -7.29 11.72
N THR A 142 2.91 -7.18 12.99
CA THR A 142 1.90 -6.24 13.45
C THR A 142 2.58 -5.08 14.20
N SER A 143 2.05 -3.88 14.02
CA SER A 143 2.46 -2.71 14.78
C SER A 143 1.24 -1.86 15.16
N LEU A 144 1.14 -1.50 16.44
CA LEU A 144 0.24 -0.42 16.85
C LEU A 144 0.83 0.92 16.39
N VAL A 145 -0.01 1.76 15.80
CA VAL A 145 0.28 3.16 15.48
C VAL A 145 -0.52 4.02 16.44
N ASP A 146 0.15 4.55 17.45
CA ASP A 146 -0.43 5.47 18.45
C ASP A 146 0.07 6.90 18.28
N ARG A 147 0.99 7.14 17.34
CA ARG A 147 1.58 8.46 17.07
C ARG A 147 2.20 8.55 15.69
N PHE A 148 2.40 9.78 15.25
CA PHE A 148 3.27 10.12 14.13
C PHE A 148 4.22 11.26 14.54
N HIS A 149 5.21 11.54 13.70
CA HIS A 149 6.31 12.45 14.02
C HIS A 149 6.50 13.48 12.91
N LEU A 150 6.65 14.74 13.31
CA LEU A 150 7.25 15.77 12.48
C LEU A 150 8.77 15.69 12.64
N LEU A 151 9.46 15.57 11.51
CA LEU A 151 10.90 15.43 11.42
C LEU A 151 11.48 16.64 10.71
N TYR A 152 12.74 16.97 10.99
CA TYR A 152 13.54 17.90 10.20
C TYR A 152 14.85 17.24 9.78
N GLN A 153 15.34 17.62 8.60
CA GLN A 153 16.59 17.09 8.04
C GLN A 153 17.77 17.99 8.43
N LEU A 154 18.83 17.38 8.94
CA LEU A 154 20.11 18.02 9.25
C LEU A 154 20.98 18.16 7.98
N GLU A 155 22.06 18.94 8.09
CA GLU A 155 23.02 19.13 6.99
C GLU A 155 23.70 17.83 6.53
N ASN A 156 23.88 16.87 7.44
CA ASN A 156 24.39 15.54 7.14
C ASN A 156 23.32 14.58 6.57
N GLU A 157 22.18 15.11 6.13
CA GLU A 157 21.03 14.41 5.56
C GLU A 157 20.25 13.50 6.53
N SER A 158 20.70 13.36 7.78
CA SER A 158 19.98 12.60 8.79
C SER A 158 18.74 13.33 9.28
N TRP A 159 17.74 12.56 9.71
CA TRP A 159 16.45 13.07 10.15
C TRP A 159 16.33 13.00 11.67
N THR A 160 15.94 14.13 12.27
CA THR A 160 15.69 14.24 13.71
C THR A 160 14.22 14.54 13.98
N VAL A 161 13.68 13.97 15.06
CA VAL A 161 12.31 14.25 15.50
C VAL A 161 12.24 15.67 16.04
N TYR A 162 11.38 16.50 15.45
CA TYR A 162 10.99 17.80 16.00
C TYR A 162 9.95 17.62 17.11
N GLN A 163 8.83 16.95 16.76
CA GLN A 163 7.70 16.73 17.67
C GLN A 163 6.99 15.42 17.34
N SER A 164 6.41 14.79 18.36
CA SER A 164 5.59 13.57 18.23
C SER A 164 4.15 13.89 18.62
N PHE A 165 3.19 13.41 17.82
CA PHE A 165 1.77 13.68 17.98
C PHE A 165 1.05 12.39 18.33
N LEU A 166 0.48 12.31 19.54
CA LEU A 166 -0.26 11.13 20.00
C LEU A 166 -1.67 11.12 19.39
N LEU A 167 -2.02 10.01 18.75
CA LEU A 167 -3.35 9.75 18.24
C LEU A 167 -4.33 9.56 19.41
N ARG A 168 -5.36 10.42 19.50
CA ARG A 168 -6.30 10.47 20.63
C ARG A 168 -7.76 10.43 20.21
N GLY A 169 -8.03 10.29 18.91
CA GLY A 169 -9.38 10.18 18.40
C GLY A 169 -10.11 8.99 19.00
N LYS A 170 -11.43 9.10 19.10
CA LYS A 170 -12.27 7.97 19.50
C LYS A 170 -12.38 7.02 18.33
N THR A 171 -12.16 5.72 18.57
CA THR A 171 -12.48 4.68 17.60
C THR A 171 -13.98 4.72 17.34
N ASP A 172 -14.38 4.90 16.08
CA ASP A 172 -15.78 4.77 15.69
C ASP A 172 -16.19 3.29 15.85
N PRO A 173 -17.11 2.96 16.77
CA PRO A 173 -17.55 1.58 16.98
C PRO A 173 -18.27 0.98 15.76
N SER A 174 -18.71 1.82 14.80
CA SER A 174 -19.48 1.36 13.64
C SER A 174 -18.63 0.74 12.52
N LEU A 175 -17.30 0.78 12.63
CA LEU A 175 -16.36 0.17 11.67
C LEU A 175 -15.81 -1.19 12.13
N GLY A 176 -16.22 -1.68 13.31
CA GLY A 176 -15.87 -2.99 13.83
C GLY A 176 -16.85 -4.07 13.40
N GLU A 177 -16.33 -5.13 12.77
CA GLU A 177 -16.98 -6.41 12.45
C GLU A 177 -18.01 -6.37 11.30
N ARG A 178 -17.53 -6.67 10.08
CA ARG A 178 -18.37 -7.41 9.13
C ARG A 178 -18.39 -8.87 9.60
N PRO A 179 -19.51 -9.44 10.06
CA PRO A 179 -19.56 -10.87 10.28
C PRO A 179 -19.34 -11.57 8.94
N CYS A 180 -18.39 -12.49 8.88
CA CYS A 180 -18.34 -13.51 7.84
C CYS A 180 -19.69 -14.23 7.85
N GLY A 181 -20.51 -14.00 6.83
CA GLY A 181 -21.82 -14.64 6.70
C GLY A 181 -21.65 -16.15 6.67
N GLU A 182 -22.29 -16.81 7.64
CA GLU A 182 -22.44 -18.25 7.72
C GLU A 182 -23.25 -18.80 6.55
N ASP A 183 -22.87 -20.01 6.14
CA ASP A 183 -23.57 -20.86 5.19
C ASP A 183 -25.03 -21.10 5.62
N GLY A 184 -25.97 -20.73 4.76
CA GLY A 184 -27.40 -21.00 4.92
C GLY A 184 -27.99 -21.66 3.68
N GLN A 185 -28.14 -22.99 3.73
CA GLN A 185 -28.90 -23.80 2.77
C GLN A 185 -30.42 -23.60 2.93
N HIS A 186 -31.16 -23.95 1.86
CA HIS A 186 -32.62 -24.10 1.72
C HIS A 186 -33.47 -22.81 1.61
N GLY A 187 -34.45 -22.69 0.70
CA GLY A 187 -35.04 -23.66 -0.23
C GLY A 187 -36.04 -22.97 -1.18
N ASP A 188 -36.31 -23.66 -2.30
CA ASP A 188 -37.46 -23.42 -3.19
C ASP A 188 -38.71 -24.06 -2.54
N PRO A 189 -39.90 -23.41 -2.57
CA PRO A 189 -40.85 -23.73 -3.63
C PRO A 189 -41.77 -22.56 -4.09
N GLY A 190 -41.89 -22.40 -5.41
CA GLY A 190 -43.17 -22.50 -6.15
C GLY A 190 -44.32 -21.47 -5.99
N HIS A 191 -44.69 -20.88 -7.15
CA HIS A 191 -46.05 -20.77 -7.74
C HIS A 191 -46.79 -19.40 -7.80
N HIS A 192 -47.64 -19.29 -8.84
CA HIS A 192 -48.48 -18.19 -9.37
C HIS A 192 -47.78 -17.23 -10.38
N GLY A 193 -48.30 -16.92 -11.58
CA GLY A 193 -49.51 -17.31 -12.29
C GLY A 193 -49.60 -16.58 -13.65
N GLU A 194 -49.80 -17.35 -14.71
CA GLU A 194 -50.55 -17.13 -15.97
C GLU A 194 -50.84 -15.70 -16.54
N LYS A 195 -50.38 -15.43 -17.79
CA LYS A 195 -51.19 -15.25 -19.04
C LYS A 195 -50.51 -14.34 -20.09
N GLY A 196 -50.55 -14.76 -21.37
CA GLY A 196 -50.71 -13.79 -22.48
C GLY A 196 -49.85 -13.90 -23.74
N ARG A 197 -50.14 -14.87 -24.61
CA ARG A 197 -50.18 -14.82 -26.10
C ARG A 197 -49.01 -14.21 -26.91
N GLY A 198 -48.47 -15.03 -27.85
CA GLY A 198 -47.94 -14.50 -29.14
C GLY A 198 -47.09 -15.49 -29.95
N LYS A 199 -47.69 -16.14 -30.96
CA LYS A 199 -47.09 -17.13 -31.89
C LYS A 199 -45.90 -16.58 -32.71
N LYS A 200 -44.90 -17.41 -33.02
CA LYS A 200 -44.68 -18.02 -34.37
C LYS A 200 -43.46 -18.99 -34.44
N ARG A 201 -43.50 -19.83 -35.47
CA ARG A 201 -42.90 -21.17 -35.62
C ARG A 201 -41.41 -21.20 -36.08
N ARG A 202 -40.76 -22.30 -35.67
CA ARG A 202 -39.59 -23.08 -36.17
C ARG A 202 -39.36 -23.09 -37.72
N PRO A 203 -38.19 -23.53 -38.28
CA PRO A 203 -37.40 -24.73 -37.87
C PRO A 203 -35.84 -24.71 -38.03
N ARG A 204 -35.20 -25.78 -37.50
CA ARG A 204 -33.79 -26.23 -37.76
C ARG A 204 -33.74 -27.07 -39.06
N PRO A 205 -32.57 -27.28 -39.73
CA PRO A 205 -31.64 -28.41 -39.42
C PRO A 205 -30.13 -28.05 -39.65
N ALA A 206 -29.16 -28.57 -38.89
CA ALA A 206 -28.43 -29.85 -38.92
C ALA A 206 -27.12 -29.89 -39.78
N THR A 207 -26.04 -30.32 -39.10
CA THR A 207 -24.96 -31.25 -39.54
C THR A 207 -23.90 -30.92 -40.60
N GLY A 208 -22.66 -31.34 -40.28
CA GLY A 208 -21.51 -31.57 -41.18
C GLY A 208 -20.24 -30.90 -40.61
N ARG A 209 -19.33 -31.52 -39.84
CA ARG A 209 -18.47 -32.71 -40.02
C ARG A 209 -17.49 -32.60 -41.21
N ILE A 210 -16.19 -32.75 -40.89
CA ILE A 210 -15.12 -33.50 -41.62
C ILE A 210 -13.88 -32.71 -42.13
N ARG A 211 -12.72 -33.12 -41.55
CA ARG A 211 -11.31 -33.30 -42.06
C ARG A 211 -10.43 -32.08 -42.36
N GLN A 212 -9.24 -31.99 -41.75
CA GLN A 212 -7.95 -32.72 -41.98
C GLN A 212 -7.25 -32.38 -43.30
N GLY A 213 -5.97 -32.01 -43.18
CA GLY A 213 -4.95 -32.03 -44.23
C GLY A 213 -3.86 -30.98 -43.96
N THR A 214 -2.82 -31.26 -43.17
CA THR A 214 -1.49 -31.80 -43.55
C THR A 214 -0.65 -30.99 -44.55
N ALA A 215 0.51 -30.56 -44.04
CA ALA A 215 1.87 -30.75 -44.57
C ALA A 215 2.45 -29.83 -45.67
N GLY A 216 3.74 -29.52 -45.48
CA GLY A 216 4.71 -29.04 -46.50
C GLY A 216 5.36 -27.71 -46.07
N SER A 217 6.53 -27.64 -45.42
CA SER A 217 7.90 -28.04 -45.78
C SER A 217 8.63 -27.09 -46.75
N ARG A 218 9.96 -26.97 -46.56
CA ARG A 218 11.04 -26.21 -47.26
C ARG A 218 11.43 -24.92 -46.51
N ILE A 219 12.59 -24.78 -45.85
CA ILE A 219 14.02 -25.09 -46.10
C ILE A 219 14.66 -24.24 -47.23
N ALA A 220 15.75 -23.54 -46.84
CA ALA A 220 16.97 -23.13 -47.58
C ALA A 220 17.11 -21.71 -48.17
N GLY A 221 18.29 -21.14 -47.91
CA GLY A 221 19.04 -20.21 -48.79
C GLY A 221 19.25 -18.82 -48.20
N ALA A 222 20.39 -18.49 -47.56
CA ALA A 222 21.69 -18.10 -48.14
C ALA A 222 21.68 -16.69 -48.77
N GLY A 223 22.53 -15.81 -48.23
CA GLY A 223 22.77 -14.44 -48.68
C GLY A 223 23.38 -13.60 -47.57
#